data_AF-A0A7M4DPS8-F1
#
_entry.id   AF-A0A7M4DPS8-F1
#
_cell.length_a   1.000
_cell.length_b   1.000
_cell.length_c   1.000
_cell.angle_alpha   90.00
_cell.angle_beta   90.00
_cell.angle_gamma   90.00
#
_symmetry.space_group_name_H-M   'P 1'
#
loop_
_entity.id
_entity.type
_entity.pdbx_description
1 polymer ?
#
loop_
_entity_poly.entity_id
_entity_poly.type
_entity_poly.pdbx_seq_one_letter_code
_entity_poly.pdbx_strand_id
1 'polypeptide(L)'
;MSNTNMTREIAVAVLPGQLATTNSARLLVAATLRRAGARRPDTLVLHGGPESNATPAAVSALVTSAGNAGVTRLVAVNVTDRLHRTLGAITRDADLAYERREVPEDALLRA
;
A
#
# COMPACT_ATOMS: atom_id res chain seq x y z
N MET A 1 19.16 0.57 29.66
CA MET A 1 18.24 -0.14 28.74
C MET A 1 17.69 0.90 27.78
N SER A 2 18.23 1.00 26.57
CA SER A 2 17.75 1.96 25.58
C SER A 2 16.44 1.46 25.01
N ASN A 3 15.33 2.14 25.32
CA ASN A 3 14.11 2.05 24.53
C ASN A 3 14.41 2.74 23.19
N THR A 4 14.97 1.99 22.23
CA THR A 4 14.91 2.38 20.83
C THR A 4 13.44 2.32 20.45
N ASN A 5 12.75 3.45 20.54
CA ASN A 5 11.52 3.68 19.81
C ASN A 5 11.89 3.48 18.32
N MET A 6 11.71 2.27 17.80
CA MET A 6 11.74 2.03 16.36
C MET A 6 10.55 2.81 15.81
N THR A 7 10.81 4.02 15.35
CA THR A 7 9.85 4.80 14.57
C THR A 7 9.49 3.94 13.37
N ARG A 8 8.26 3.42 13.35
CA ARG A 8 7.75 2.68 12.20
C ARG A 8 7.75 3.63 11.01
N GLU A 9 8.51 3.27 9.97
CA GLU A 9 8.59 4.03 8.74
C GLU A 9 7.37 3.66 7.88
N ILE A 10 6.47 4.63 7.73
CA ILE A 10 5.24 4.49 6.95
C ILE A 10 5.43 5.19 5.61
N ALA A 11 5.15 4.49 4.52
CA ALA A 11 5.08 5.07 3.19
C ALA A 11 3.63 5.08 2.71
N VAL A 12 3.18 6.19 2.12
CA VAL A 12 1.80 6.36 1.65
C VAL A 12 1.77 6.49 0.13
N ALA A 13 1.10 5.56 -0.54
CA ALA A 13 0.83 5.60 -1.97
C ALA A 13 -0.63 5.98 -2.21
N VAL A 14 -0.86 6.99 -3.04
CA VAL A 14 -2.19 7.26 -3.60
C VAL A 14 -2.35 6.44 -4.87
N LEU A 15 -3.38 5.59 -4.91
CA LEU A 15 -3.67 4.77 -6.07
C LEU A 15 -4.24 5.63 -7.19
N PRO A 16 -3.76 5.47 -8.43
CA PRO A 16 -4.42 6.09 -9.58
C PRO A 16 -5.82 5.48 -9.79
N GLY A 17 -6.64 6.11 -10.65
CA GLY A 17 -7.93 5.54 -11.05
C GLY A 17 -7.78 4.13 -11.63
N GLN A 18 -6.77 3.91 -12.48
CA GLN A 18 -6.50 2.58 -13.04
C GLN A 18 -5.02 2.21 -12.92
N LEU A 19 -4.74 1.07 -12.27
CA LEU A 19 -3.44 0.43 -12.21
C LEU A 19 -3.45 -0.85 -13.06
N ALA A 20 -3.19 -0.71 -14.35
CA ALA A 20 -3.42 -1.79 -15.31
C ALA A 20 -2.25 -2.77 -15.44
N THR A 21 -1.01 -2.29 -15.30
CA THR A 21 0.20 -3.04 -15.67
C THR A 21 1.12 -3.27 -14.49
N THR A 22 1.88 -4.36 -14.55
CA THR A 22 2.92 -4.69 -13.56
C THR A 22 3.95 -3.58 -13.43
N ASN A 23 4.38 -2.96 -14.54
CA ASN A 23 5.35 -1.88 -14.53
C ASN A 23 4.83 -0.62 -13.81
N SER A 24 3.57 -0.24 -14.05
CA SER A 24 2.96 0.90 -13.35
C SER A 24 2.88 0.68 -11.84
N ALA A 25 2.58 -0.55 -11.41
CA ALA A 25 2.56 -0.92 -10.00
C ALA A 25 3.95 -0.85 -9.35
N ARG A 26 4.99 -1.39 -10.01
CA ARG A 26 6.37 -1.32 -9.53
C ARG A 26 6.86 0.11 -9.41
N LEU A 27 6.55 0.94 -10.42
CA LEU A 27 6.90 2.37 -10.42
C LEU A 27 6.19 3.13 -9.31
N LEU A 28 4.91 2.84 -9.05
CA LEU A 28 4.17 3.43 -7.94
C LEU A 28 4.85 3.15 -6.60
N VAL A 29 5.22 1.90 -6.34
CA VAL A 29 5.94 1.52 -5.11
C VAL A 29 7.28 2.26 -5.05
N ALA A 30 8.11 2.16 -6.08
CA ALA A 30 9.42 2.82 -6.09
C ALA A 30 9.34 4.34 -5.88
N ALA A 31 8.39 5.00 -6.54
CA ALA A 31 8.16 6.44 -6.40
C ALA A 31 7.62 6.82 -5.02
N THR A 32 6.82 5.95 -4.41
CA THR A 32 6.30 6.14 -3.05
C THR A 32 7.41 6.06 -2.01
N LEU A 33 8.21 4.99 -2.09
CA LEU A 33 9.35 4.77 -1.19
C LEU A 33 10.37 5.91 -1.32
N ARG A 34 10.69 6.31 -2.54
CA ARG A 34 11.59 7.43 -2.81
C ARG A 34 11.08 8.74 -2.21
N ARG A 35 9.77 9.02 -2.34
CA ARG A 35 9.16 10.25 -1.78
C ARG A 35 9.12 10.24 -0.26
N ALA A 36 8.88 9.09 0.36
CA ALA A 36 8.88 8.96 1.81
C ALA A 36 10.29 9.12 2.43
N GLY A 37 11.36 9.04 1.64
CA GLY A 37 12.74 8.97 2.15
C GLY A 37 13.01 7.69 2.96
N ALA A 38 12.03 6.78 3.02
CA ALA A 38 12.07 5.56 3.79
C ALA A 38 13.00 4.56 3.09
N ARG A 39 14.12 4.24 3.73
CA ARG A 39 15.06 3.26 3.18
C ARG A 39 14.50 1.85 3.29
N ARG A 40 13.67 1.59 4.31
CA ARG A 40 12.95 0.33 4.55
C ARG A 40 11.68 0.59 5.38
N PRO A 41 10.59 1.06 4.77
CA PRO A 41 9.34 1.19 5.48
C PRO A 41 8.81 -0.18 5.88
N ASP A 42 8.36 -0.31 7.13
CA ASP A 42 7.68 -1.53 7.59
C ASP A 42 6.24 -1.60 7.07
N THR A 43 5.63 -0.44 6.83
CA THR A 43 4.22 -0.33 6.45
C THR A 43 4.05 0.49 5.16
N LEU A 44 3.32 -0.07 4.20
CA LEU A 44 2.84 0.63 3.01
C LEU A 44 1.33 0.88 3.12
N VAL A 45 0.92 2.14 3.10
CA VAL A 45 -0.49 2.53 3.03
C VAL A 45 -0.87 2.77 1.58
N LEU A 46 -1.92 2.10 1.10
CA LEU A 46 -2.52 2.33 -0.21
C LEU A 46 -3.82 3.11 -0.02
N HIS A 47 -3.82 4.39 -0.36
CA HIS A 47 -5.01 5.22 -0.36
C HIS A 47 -5.70 5.14 -1.72
N GLY A 48 -6.87 4.51 -1.77
CA GLY A 48 -7.73 4.45 -2.93
C GLY A 48 -8.74 5.59 -3.00
N GLY A 49 -9.53 5.57 -4.08
CA GLY A 49 -10.77 6.30 -4.22
C GLY A 49 -11.83 5.42 -4.91
N PRO A 50 -13.04 5.94 -5.14
CA PRO A 50 -14.15 5.20 -5.74
C PRO A 50 -13.82 4.68 -7.15
N GLU A 51 -12.96 5.41 -7.87
CA GLU A 51 -12.48 5.07 -9.20
C GLU A 51 -11.31 4.06 -9.17
N SER A 52 -10.63 3.89 -8.03
CA SER A 52 -9.38 3.12 -7.96
C SER A 52 -9.61 1.64 -8.22
N ASN A 53 -8.99 1.16 -9.28
CA ASN A 53 -9.04 -0.21 -9.71
C ASN A 53 -7.66 -0.69 -10.17
N ALA A 54 -7.41 -1.99 -10.02
CA ALA A 54 -6.14 -2.60 -10.39
C ALA A 54 -6.36 -4.02 -10.92
N THR A 55 -5.57 -4.42 -11.91
CA THR A 55 -5.59 -5.81 -12.35
C THR A 55 -4.92 -6.71 -11.30
N PRO A 56 -5.29 -8.00 -11.20
CA PRO A 56 -4.62 -8.93 -10.29
C PRO A 56 -3.10 -8.99 -10.50
N ALA A 57 -2.64 -8.92 -11.76
CA ALA A 57 -1.23 -8.88 -12.09
C ALA A 57 -0.53 -7.61 -11.57
N ALA A 58 -1.18 -6.45 -11.69
CA ALA A 58 -0.66 -5.20 -11.13
C ALA A 58 -0.62 -5.23 -9.59
N VAL A 59 -1.65 -5.78 -8.94
CA VAL A 59 -1.67 -5.96 -7.48
C VAL A 59 -0.56 -6.90 -7.02
N SER A 60 -0.35 -8.03 -7.71
CA SER A 60 0.75 -8.95 -7.42
C SER A 60 2.10 -8.26 -7.53
N ALA A 61 2.34 -7.51 -8.62
CA ALA A 61 3.57 -6.75 -8.78
C ALA A 61 3.77 -5.68 -7.70
N LEU A 62 2.69 -4.99 -7.26
CA LEU A 62 2.73 -4.03 -6.16
C LEU A 62 3.17 -4.70 -4.87
N VAL A 63 2.50 -5.80 -4.49
CA VAL A 63 2.75 -6.53 -3.24
C VAL A 63 4.18 -7.10 -3.22
N THR A 64 4.61 -7.74 -4.30
CA THR A 64 5.98 -8.25 -4.42
C THR A 64 7.02 -7.14 -4.34
N SER A 65 6.80 -6.00 -5.01
CA SER A 65 7.72 -4.87 -4.92
C SER A 65 7.79 -4.26 -3.52
N ALA A 66 6.66 -4.18 -2.83
CA ALA A 66 6.62 -3.71 -1.44
C ALA A 66 7.39 -4.68 -0.52
N GLY A 67 7.15 -5.99 -0.62
CA GLY A 67 7.87 -7.01 0.15
C GLY A 67 9.38 -6.96 -0.10
N ASN A 68 9.80 -6.83 -1.36
CA ASN A 68 11.23 -6.69 -1.72
C ASN A 68 11.88 -5.43 -1.13
N ALA A 69 11.10 -4.40 -0.82
CA ALA A 69 11.56 -3.18 -0.17
C ALA A 69 11.60 -3.28 1.37
N GLY A 70 11.20 -4.42 1.94
CA GLY A 70 11.16 -4.64 3.39
C GLY A 70 9.82 -4.29 4.05
N VAL A 71 8.79 -4.00 3.26
CA VAL A 71 7.43 -3.83 3.79
C VAL A 71 6.95 -5.17 4.32
N THR A 72 6.41 -5.17 5.53
CA THR A 72 5.82 -6.35 6.19
C THR A 72 4.32 -6.20 6.42
N ARG A 73 3.80 -4.98 6.22
CA ARG A 73 2.38 -4.65 6.38
C ARG A 73 1.87 -3.76 5.26
N LEU A 74 0.71 -4.10 4.73
CA LEU A 74 -0.03 -3.30 3.77
C LEU A 74 -1.38 -2.90 4.36
N VAL A 75 -1.66 -1.59 4.35
CA VAL A 75 -2.93 -1.03 4.83
C VAL A 75 -3.64 -0.40 3.64
N ALA A 76 -4.79 -0.93 3.25
CA ALA A 76 -5.62 -0.36 2.20
C ALA A 76 -6.66 0.59 2.82
N VAL A 77 -6.68 1.84 2.39
CA VAL A 77 -7.57 2.90 2.87
C VAL A 77 -8.49 3.32 1.74
N ASN A 78 -9.81 3.37 1.98
CA ASN A 78 -10.81 3.87 1.03
C ASN A 78 -10.73 3.19 -0.35
N VAL A 79 -10.46 1.88 -0.37
CA VAL A 79 -10.41 1.08 -1.60
C VAL A 79 -11.74 0.38 -1.85
N THR A 80 -12.06 0.15 -3.12
CA THR A 80 -13.25 -0.63 -3.49
C THR A 80 -13.20 -2.05 -2.93
N ASP A 81 -14.37 -2.65 -2.67
CA ASP A 81 -14.47 -4.04 -2.19
C ASP A 81 -13.77 -5.05 -3.10
N ARG A 82 -13.84 -4.81 -4.42
CA ARG A 82 -13.17 -5.64 -5.41
C ARG A 82 -11.66 -5.61 -5.20
N LEU A 83 -11.08 -4.41 -5.11
CA LEU A 83 -9.65 -4.25 -4.90
C LEU A 83 -9.22 -4.78 -3.53
N HIS A 84 -10.03 -4.56 -2.49
CA HIS A 84 -9.79 -5.12 -1.16
C HIS A 84 -9.66 -6.65 -1.18
N ARG A 85 -10.58 -7.35 -1.87
CA ARG A 85 -10.55 -8.81 -2.01
C ARG A 85 -9.30 -9.28 -2.76
N THR A 86 -8.94 -8.60 -3.85
CA THR A 86 -7.74 -8.94 -4.64
C THR A 86 -6.46 -8.73 -3.84
N LEU A 87 -6.33 -7.60 -3.14
CA LEU A 87 -5.21 -7.34 -2.23
C LEU A 87 -5.12 -8.41 -1.15
N GLY A 88 -6.21 -8.69 -0.45
CA GLY A 88 -6.22 -9.65 0.65
C GLY A 88 -5.87 -11.08 0.24
N ALA A 89 -6.25 -11.51 -0.97
CA ALA A 89 -5.82 -12.81 -1.51
C ALA A 89 -4.31 -12.83 -1.78
N ILE A 90 -3.81 -11.82 -2.50
CA ILE A 90 -2.40 -11.77 -2.94
C ILE A 90 -1.44 -11.53 -1.76
N THR A 91 -1.81 -10.70 -0.79
CA THR A 91 -0.98 -10.47 0.41
C THR A 91 -0.91 -11.71 1.28
N ARG A 92 -1.98 -12.52 1.34
CA ARG A 92 -1.97 -13.80 2.06
C ARG A 92 -0.99 -14.77 1.41
N ASP A 93 -1.01 -14.88 0.08
CA ASP A 93 -0.08 -15.74 -0.66
C ASP A 93 1.38 -15.28 -0.52
N ALA A 94 1.59 -13.98 -0.27
CA ALA A 94 2.90 -13.37 -0.07
C ALA A 94 3.36 -13.27 1.40
N ASP A 95 2.61 -13.87 2.35
CA ASP A 95 2.86 -13.78 3.80
C ASP A 95 3.04 -12.35 4.33
N LEU A 96 2.27 -11.41 3.77
CA LEU A 96 2.31 -10.00 4.14
C LEU A 96 1.08 -9.64 4.96
N ALA A 97 1.27 -8.99 6.12
CA ALA A 97 0.16 -8.58 6.96
C ALA A 97 -0.72 -7.56 6.21
N TYR A 98 -2.03 -7.76 6.22
CA TYR A 98 -2.98 -6.94 5.47
C TYR A 98 -4.10 -6.41 6.35
N GLU A 99 -4.42 -5.14 6.19
CA GLU A 99 -5.49 -4.45 6.89
C GLU A 99 -6.29 -3.59 5.91
N ARG A 100 -7.62 -3.54 6.09
CA ARG A 100 -8.49 -2.57 5.41
C ARG A 100 -8.96 -1.53 6.41
N ARG A 101 -8.95 -0.27 5.99
CA ARG A 101 -9.54 0.87 6.72
C ARG A 101 -10.45 1.68 5.81
N GLU A 102 -11.49 2.22 6.41
CA GLU A 102 -12.33 3.25 5.80
C GLU A 102 -12.17 4.50 6.66
N VAL A 103 -11.91 5.64 6.00
CA VAL A 103 -11.75 6.93 6.64
C VAL A 103 -12.77 7.88 6.00
N PRO A 104 -13.68 8.47 6.78
CA PRO A 104 -14.62 9.46 6.27
C PRO A 104 -13.87 10.62 5.62
N GLU A 105 -14.39 11.12 4.50
CA GLU A 105 -13.78 12.22 3.75
C GLU A 105 -13.61 13.48 4.63
N ASP A 106 -14.58 13.73 5.53
CA ASP A 106 -14.55 14.80 6.52
C ASP A 106 -13.39 14.70 7.52
N ALA A 107 -12.85 13.50 7.76
CA ALA A 107 -11.73 13.28 8.66
C ALA A 107 -10.38 13.55 7.98
N LEU A 108 -10.30 13.45 6.65
CA LEU A 108 -9.09 13.74 5.87
C LEU A 108 -8.82 15.24 5.76
N LEU A 109 -9.87 16.08 5.82
CA LEU A 109 -9.79 17.53 5.68
C LEU A 109 -9.41 18.28 6.97
N ARG A 110 -9.33 17.58 8.11
CA ARG A 110 -9.06 18.19 9.43
C ARG A 110 -7.64 17.96 9.95
N ALA A 111 -6.77 17.32 9.16
CA ALA A 111 -5.40 16.97 9.51
C ALA A 111 -4.38 17.97 8.94
#